data_AF-A0A7W7Q4J6-F1
#
_entry.id   AF-A0A7W7Q4J6-F1
#
_cell.length_a   1.000
_cell.length_b   1.000
_cell.length_c   1.000
_cell.angle_alpha   90.00
_cell.angle_beta   90.00
_cell.angle_gamma   90.00
#
_symmetry.space_group_name_H-M   'P 1'
#
loop_
_entity.id
_entity.type
_entity.pdbx_description
1 polymer ?
#
loop_
_entity_poly.entity_id
_entity_poly.type
_entity_poly.pdbx_seq_one_letter_code
_entity_poly.pdbx_strand_id
1 'polypeptide(L)'
;MKLLRPEGLVQSPAFSHVAVVPPEATTVYVGGQNAVDADGTLVGGGDAAAQTGQVMRNLHAALAAAGASVHDLVMMTILVVDGVDIGAAYQVAAAELDGAAPAVMVARVAGLAVPGALVELSAVAAVPA
;
A
#
# COMPACT_ATOMS: atom_id res chain seq x y z
N MET A 1 -1.15 17.66 4.13
CA MET A 1 -2.28 16.70 4.01
C MET A 1 -2.96 16.54 5.37
N LYS A 2 -4.28 16.29 5.42
CA LYS A 2 -5.00 15.97 6.68
C LYS A 2 -5.66 14.59 6.55
N LEU A 3 -5.36 13.70 7.50
CA LEU A 3 -5.97 12.38 7.60
C LEU A 3 -6.96 12.38 8.77
N LEU A 4 -8.19 11.95 8.53
CA LEU A 4 -9.31 12.08 9.47
C LEU A 4 -9.92 10.72 9.80
N ARG A 5 -10.31 10.59 11.08
CA ARG A 5 -11.09 9.48 11.61
C ARG A 5 -12.35 10.05 12.28
N PRO A 6 -13.41 10.35 11.51
CA PRO A 6 -14.60 11.04 12.02
C PRO A 6 -15.28 10.25 13.14
N GLU A 7 -15.96 10.98 14.03
CA GLU A 7 -16.90 10.37 14.99
C GLU A 7 -18.01 9.62 14.24
N GLY A 8 -18.49 8.52 14.81
CA GLY A 8 -19.51 7.66 14.19
C GLY A 8 -18.99 6.57 13.26
N LEU A 9 -17.67 6.54 12.99
CA LEU A 9 -17.01 5.44 12.27
C LEU A 9 -16.02 4.69 13.17
N VAL A 10 -15.65 3.48 12.76
CA VAL A 10 -14.65 2.66 13.45
C VAL A 10 -13.34 3.42 13.59
N GLN A 11 -12.76 3.45 14.79
CA GLN A 11 -11.48 4.09 15.05
C GLN A 11 -10.37 3.05 14.91
N SER A 12 -9.38 3.33 14.06
CA SER A 12 -8.27 2.41 13.80
C SER A 12 -6.95 3.16 13.75
N PRO A 13 -5.89 2.69 14.40
CA PRO A 13 -4.56 3.24 14.22
C PRO A 13 -3.99 2.91 12.83
N ALA A 14 -4.47 1.86 12.17
CA ALA A 14 -3.90 1.34 10.92
C ALA A 14 -4.33 2.09 9.65
N PHE A 15 -5.43 2.85 9.69
CA PHE A 15 -5.91 3.61 8.53
C PHE A 15 -6.73 4.83 8.96
N SER A 16 -6.98 5.72 8.01
CA SER A 16 -7.87 6.87 8.13
C SER A 16 -9.05 6.75 7.19
N HIS A 17 -10.20 7.30 7.55
CA HIS A 17 -11.41 7.22 6.71
C HIS A 17 -11.43 8.25 5.59
N VAL A 18 -10.79 9.41 5.82
CA VAL A 18 -10.78 10.53 4.87
C VAL A 18 -9.38 11.12 4.78
N ALA A 19 -8.95 11.43 3.56
CA ALA A 19 -7.75 12.19 3.29
C ALA A 19 -8.11 13.50 2.58
N VAL A 20 -7.56 14.61 3.05
CA VAL A 20 -7.69 15.93 2.44
C VAL A 20 -6.32 16.39 1.98
N VAL A 21 -6.16 16.53 0.67
CA VAL A 21 -4.96 17.08 0.03
C VAL A 21 -5.14 18.60 -0.07
N PRO A 22 -4.22 19.41 0.47
CA PRO A 22 -4.32 20.86 0.39
C PRO A 22 -4.07 21.34 -1.06
N PRO A 23 -4.51 22.56 -1.41
CA PRO A 23 -4.06 23.23 -2.62
C PRO A 23 -2.52 23.25 -2.71
N GLU A 24 -2.00 23.32 -3.94
CA GLU A 24 -0.55 23.45 -4.25
C GLU A 24 0.31 22.21 -3.93
N ALA A 25 -0.22 21.18 -3.28
CA ALA A 25 0.49 19.91 -3.13
C ALA A 25 0.64 19.18 -4.48
N THR A 26 1.79 18.55 -4.69
CA THR A 26 2.00 17.67 -5.84
C THR A 26 1.41 16.30 -5.54
N THR A 27 0.45 15.85 -6.36
CA THR A 27 -0.15 14.52 -6.22
C THR A 27 0.65 13.49 -7.03
N VAL A 28 1.08 12.43 -6.37
CA VAL A 28 1.84 11.32 -6.95
C VAL A 28 0.92 10.11 -7.09
N TYR A 29 0.84 9.55 -8.29
CA TYR A 29 0.08 8.34 -8.58
C TYR A 29 1.05 7.17 -8.77
N VAL A 30 0.96 6.18 -7.88
CA VAL A 30 1.79 4.98 -7.89
C VAL A 30 0.99 3.83 -8.49
N GLY A 31 1.47 3.28 -9.60
CA GLY A 31 0.89 2.09 -10.23
C GLY A 31 0.97 0.85 -9.33
N GLY A 32 0.33 -0.24 -9.76
CA GLY A 32 0.34 -1.51 -9.02
C GLY A 32 1.75 -2.04 -8.76
N GLN A 33 2.07 -2.27 -7.50
CA GLN A 33 3.27 -2.93 -7.02
C GLN A 33 2.86 -4.33 -6.55
N ASN A 34 3.42 -5.34 -7.20
CA ASN A 34 3.34 -6.75 -6.80
C ASN A 34 4.72 -7.21 -6.30
N ALA A 35 4.89 -8.50 -6.02
CA ALA A 35 6.11 -9.06 -5.47
C ALA A 35 7.20 -9.33 -6.53
N VAL A 36 7.22 -8.61 -7.65
CA VAL A 36 8.26 -8.72 -8.68
C VAL A 36 9.43 -7.80 -8.33
N ASP A 37 10.65 -8.32 -8.29
CA ASP A 37 11.86 -7.53 -8.04
C ASP A 37 12.37 -6.79 -9.30
N ALA A 38 13.50 -6.09 -9.15
CA ALA A 38 14.11 -5.32 -10.23
C ALA A 38 14.60 -6.17 -11.42
N ASP A 39 14.82 -7.46 -11.21
CA ASP A 39 15.21 -8.41 -12.26
C ASP A 39 13.99 -9.03 -12.97
N GLY A 40 12.77 -8.62 -12.58
CA GLY A 40 11.54 -9.15 -13.13
C GLY A 40 11.14 -10.51 -12.53
N THR A 41 11.72 -10.89 -11.39
CA THR A 41 11.47 -12.18 -10.75
C THR A 41 10.44 -12.06 -9.63
N LEU A 42 9.47 -12.97 -9.59
CA LEU A 42 8.51 -13.05 -8.49
C LEU A 42 9.20 -13.58 -7.22
N VAL A 43 9.27 -12.74 -6.20
CA VAL A 43 9.84 -13.06 -4.88
C VAL A 43 8.78 -13.72 -3.99
N GLY A 44 9.18 -14.66 -3.14
CA GLY A 44 8.35 -15.17 -2.04
C GLY A 44 7.45 -16.36 -2.38
N GLY A 45 7.26 -16.73 -3.65
CA GLY A 45 6.52 -17.94 -4.01
C GLY A 45 5.12 -17.98 -3.37
N GLY A 46 4.78 -19.06 -2.67
CA GLY A 46 3.50 -19.19 -1.95
C GLY A 46 3.41 -18.44 -0.61
N ASP A 47 4.45 -17.71 -0.21
CA ASP A 47 4.50 -16.99 1.07
C ASP A 47 4.02 -15.53 0.90
N ALA A 48 2.80 -15.27 1.38
CA ALA A 48 2.20 -13.95 1.32
C ALA A 48 2.96 -12.89 2.13
N ALA A 49 3.62 -13.26 3.23
CA ALA A 49 4.40 -12.33 4.02
C ALA A 49 5.68 -11.91 3.27
N ALA A 50 6.38 -12.89 2.68
CA ALA A 50 7.55 -12.62 1.85
C ALA A 50 7.20 -11.78 0.61
N GLN A 51 6.06 -12.09 -0.04
CA GLN A 51 5.54 -11.28 -1.15
C GLN A 51 5.21 -9.86 -0.72
N THR A 52 4.54 -9.69 0.42
CA THR A 52 4.19 -8.36 0.94
C THR A 52 5.44 -7.54 1.24
N GLY A 53 6.49 -8.15 1.76
CA GLY A 53 7.77 -7.47 1.95
C GLY A 53 8.37 -6.93 0.65
N GLN A 54 8.27 -7.69 -0.45
CA GLN A 54 8.72 -7.20 -1.76
C GLN A 54 7.80 -6.09 -2.30
N VAL A 55 6.49 -6.24 -2.17
CA VAL A 55 5.50 -5.21 -2.55
C VAL A 55 5.80 -3.88 -1.85
N MET A 56 6.11 -3.91 -0.55
CA MET A 56 6.47 -2.71 0.20
C MET A 56 7.80 -2.13 -0.27
N ARG A 57 8.85 -2.93 -0.48
CA ARG A 57 10.12 -2.44 -1.05
C ARG A 57 9.91 -1.72 -2.39
N ASN A 58 9.05 -2.26 -3.25
CA ASN A 58 8.69 -1.65 -4.52
C ASN A 58 7.92 -0.35 -4.34
N LEU A 59 6.96 -0.30 -3.41
CA LEU A 59 6.26 0.93 -3.03
C LEU A 59 7.23 2.01 -2.55
N HIS A 60 8.18 1.67 -1.66
CA HIS A 60 9.19 2.61 -1.17
C HIS A 60 10.04 3.16 -2.31
N ALA A 61 10.49 2.31 -3.23
CA ALA A 61 11.26 2.75 -4.40
C ALA A 61 10.45 3.69 -5.30
N ALA A 62 9.17 3.38 -5.56
CA ALA A 62 8.28 4.19 -6.38
C ALA A 62 7.99 5.56 -5.74
N LEU A 63 7.74 5.60 -4.43
CA LEU A 63 7.56 6.85 -3.69
C LEU A 63 8.83 7.69 -3.70
N ALA A 64 9.98 7.07 -3.42
CA ALA A 64 11.27 7.76 -3.39
C ALA A 64 11.64 8.39 -4.74
N ALA A 65 11.28 7.77 -5.86
CA ALA A 65 11.47 8.33 -7.20
C ALA A 65 10.73 9.66 -7.42
N ALA A 66 9.66 9.92 -6.66
CA ALA A 66 8.89 11.16 -6.66
C ALA A 66 9.25 12.10 -5.48
N GLY A 67 10.30 11.77 -4.71
CA GLY A 67 10.64 12.51 -3.49
C GLY A 67 9.64 12.32 -2.35
N ALA A 68 8.80 11.29 -2.40
CA ALA A 68 7.79 10.98 -1.40
C ALA A 68 8.22 9.82 -0.48
N SER A 69 7.50 9.68 0.63
CA SER A 69 7.64 8.60 1.61
C SER A 69 6.27 8.00 1.96
N VAL A 70 6.25 6.97 2.81
CA VAL A 70 4.99 6.38 3.30
C VAL A 70 4.14 7.37 4.11
N HIS A 71 4.73 8.43 4.67
CA HIS A 71 4.00 9.47 5.39
C HIS A 71 3.27 10.45 4.46
N ASP A 72 3.61 10.46 3.18
CA ASP A 72 2.94 11.27 2.15
C ASP A 72 1.74 10.52 1.53
N LEU A 73 1.51 9.26 1.92
CA LEU A 73 0.40 8.46 1.40
C LEU A 73 -0.96 9.08 1.73
N VAL A 74 -1.75 9.28 0.67
CA VAL A 74 -3.16 9.70 0.71
C VAL A 74 -4.04 8.46 0.81
N MET A 75 -3.82 7.50 -0.09
CA MET A 75 -4.65 6.30 -0.20
C MET A 75 -3.85 5.10 -0.71
N MET A 76 -4.15 3.92 -0.18
CA MET A 76 -3.69 2.62 -0.67
C MET A 76 -4.89 1.81 -1.14
N THR A 77 -4.77 1.17 -2.30
CA THR A 77 -5.71 0.13 -2.76
C THR A 77 -4.95 -1.19 -2.82
N ILE A 78 -5.40 -2.17 -2.05
CA ILE A 78 -4.75 -3.45 -1.88
C ILE A 78 -5.65 -4.55 -2.42
N LEU A 79 -5.13 -5.36 -3.33
CA LEU A 79 -5.77 -6.53 -3.85
C LEU A 79 -5.06 -7.76 -3.28
N VAL A 80 -5.84 -8.69 -2.73
CA VAL A 80 -5.32 -9.95 -2.19
C VAL A 80 -6.01 -11.10 -2.90
N VAL A 81 -5.25 -12.09 -3.35
CA VAL A 81 -5.82 -13.31 -3.94
C VAL A 81 -6.64 -14.07 -2.89
N ASP A 82 -7.79 -14.59 -3.31
CA ASP A 82 -8.66 -15.35 -2.42
C ASP A 82 -7.96 -16.60 -1.86
N GLY A 83 -8.27 -16.97 -0.61
CA GLY A 83 -7.60 -18.06 0.11
C GLY A 83 -6.24 -17.71 0.72
N VAL A 84 -5.67 -16.53 0.44
CA VAL A 84 -4.46 -16.05 1.12
C VAL A 84 -4.76 -15.66 2.57
N ASP A 85 -3.89 -16.11 3.49
CA ASP A 85 -3.87 -15.63 4.87
C ASP A 85 -3.32 -14.21 4.94
N ILE A 86 -4.22 -13.26 5.17
CA ILE A 86 -3.93 -11.83 5.23
C ILE A 86 -3.25 -11.43 6.54
N GLY A 87 -3.34 -12.25 7.60
CA GLY A 87 -2.83 -11.89 8.92
C GLY A 87 -1.33 -11.60 8.91
N ALA A 88 -0.56 -12.49 8.28
CA ALA A 88 0.89 -12.33 8.15
C ALA A 88 1.28 -11.18 7.21
N ALA A 89 0.55 -11.00 6.10
CA ALA A 89 0.75 -9.89 5.17
C ALA A 89 0.55 -8.53 5.86
N TYR A 90 -0.51 -8.39 6.68
CA TYR A 90 -0.76 -7.15 7.41
C TYR A 90 0.36 -6.78 8.39
N GLN A 91 0.94 -7.76 9.09
CA GLN A 91 2.03 -7.47 10.04
C GLN A 91 3.26 -6.92 9.31
N VAL A 92 3.60 -7.49 8.15
CA VAL A 92 4.71 -7.00 7.32
C VAL A 92 4.40 -5.59 6.80
N ALA A 93 3.23 -5.38 6.19
CA ALA A 93 2.85 -4.07 5.67
C ALA A 93 2.80 -2.99 6.76
N ALA A 94 2.27 -3.31 7.94
CA ALA A 94 2.16 -2.37 9.05
C ALA A 94 3.53 -1.91 9.57
N ALA A 95 4.52 -2.80 9.60
CA ALA A 95 5.89 -2.45 9.98
C ALA A 95 6.52 -1.47 8.98
N GLU A 96 6.33 -1.70 7.68
CA GLU A 96 6.88 -0.88 6.59
C GLU A 96 6.16 0.47 6.45
N LEU A 97 4.92 0.59 6.92
CA LEU A 97 4.20 1.87 6.96
C LEU A 97 4.69 2.81 8.07
N ASP A 98 5.50 2.35 9.02
CA ASP A 98 6.09 3.17 10.10
C ASP A 98 5.08 4.10 10.81
N GLY A 99 3.90 3.55 11.13
CA GLY A 99 2.82 4.31 11.77
C GLY A 99 2.06 5.28 10.85
N ALA A 100 2.40 5.37 9.57
CA ALA A 100 1.56 6.01 8.57
C ALA A 100 0.21 5.27 8.47
N ALA A 101 -0.86 6.04 8.34
CA ALA A 101 -2.22 5.52 8.37
C ALA A 101 -3.10 6.21 7.31
N PRO A 102 -2.79 6.01 6.01
CA PRO A 102 -3.54 6.61 4.91
C PRO A 102 -4.97 6.07 4.83
N ALA A 103 -5.76 6.55 3.88
CA ALA A 103 -6.96 5.83 3.49
C ALA A 103 -6.60 4.46 2.90
N VAL A 104 -7.37 3.42 3.21
CA VAL A 104 -7.09 2.07 2.73
C VAL A 104 -8.37 1.43 2.21
N MET A 105 -8.30 0.87 1.01
CA MET A 105 -9.29 -0.08 0.51
C MET A 105 -8.61 -1.43 0.26
N VAL A 106 -9.26 -2.51 0.70
CA VAL A 106 -8.78 -3.88 0.48
C VAL A 106 -9.87 -4.71 -0.17
N ALA A 107 -9.53 -5.43 -1.24
CA ALA A 107 -10.44 -6.37 -1.89
C ALA A 107 -9.79 -7.75 -2.03
N ARG A 108 -10.60 -8.79 -1.85
CA ARG A 108 -10.22 -10.15 -2.26
C ARG A 108 -10.56 -10.34 -3.73
N VAL A 109 -9.63 -10.88 -4.50
CA VAL A 109 -9.75 -11.09 -5.95
C VAL A 109 -9.46 -12.54 -6.32
N ALA A 110 -10.00 -13.02 -7.44
CA ALA A 110 -9.77 -14.39 -7.91
C ALA A 110 -8.31 -14.63 -8.36
N GLY A 111 -7.59 -13.57 -8.74
CA GLY A 111 -6.21 -13.62 -9.20
C GLY A 111 -5.69 -12.24 -9.58
N LEU A 112 -4.38 -12.16 -9.80
CA LEU A 112 -3.67 -10.95 -10.21
C LEU A 112 -3.06 -11.15 -11.61
N ALA A 113 -2.64 -10.05 -12.24
CA ALA A 113 -2.09 -10.09 -13.60
C ALA A 113 -0.76 -10.84 -13.68
N VAL A 114 0.08 -10.74 -12.64
CA VAL A 114 1.32 -11.50 -12.53
C VAL A 114 1.02 -12.91 -12.00
N PRO A 115 1.30 -13.98 -12.77
CA PRO A 115 1.08 -15.34 -12.30
C PRO A 115 1.86 -15.63 -11.01
N GLY A 116 1.16 -16.16 -10.01
CA GLY A 116 1.75 -16.48 -8.70
C GLY A 116 1.81 -15.31 -7.70
N ALA A 117 1.53 -14.07 -8.13
CA ALA A 117 1.38 -12.96 -7.19
C ALA A 117 0.14 -13.18 -6.31
N LEU A 118 0.30 -12.92 -5.01
CA LEU A 118 -0.71 -13.11 -3.96
C LEU A 118 -1.26 -11.76 -3.46
N VAL A 119 -0.46 -10.71 -3.59
CA VAL A 119 -0.79 -9.34 -3.18
C VAL A 119 -0.33 -8.36 -4.26
N GLU A 120 -1.15 -7.36 -4.53
CA GLU A 120 -0.79 -6.19 -5.32
C GLU A 120 -1.36 -4.93 -4.66
N LEU A 121 -0.59 -3.85 -4.70
CA LEU A 121 -0.98 -2.56 -4.12
C LEU A 121 -0.72 -1.42 -5.10
N SER A 122 -1.69 -0.54 -5.26
CA SER A 122 -1.47 0.80 -5.84
C SER A 122 -1.65 1.87 -4.77
N ALA A 123 -1.07 3.05 -5.00
CA ALA A 123 -1.14 4.13 -4.02
C ALA A 123 -1.27 5.51 -4.66
N VAL A 124 -1.79 6.44 -3.88
CA VAL A 124 -1.74 7.88 -4.15
C VAL A 124 -1.00 8.53 -2.98
N ALA A 125 -0.08 9.43 -3.27
CA ALA A 125 0.62 10.25 -2.29
C ALA A 125 0.50 11.74 -2.62
N ALA A 126 0.75 12.61 -1.66
CA ALA A 126 0.74 14.04 -1.85
C ALA A 126 1.91 14.69 -1.09
N VAL A 127 2.85 15.26 -1.84
CA VAL A 127 4.03 15.93 -1.28
C VAL A 127 3.73 17.43 -1.18
N PRO A 128 4.01 18.09 -0.04
CA PRO A 128 3.94 19.54 0.07
C PRO A 128 4.85 20.23 -0.97
N ALA A 129 4.47 21.44 -1.38
CA ALA A 129 5.33 22.31 -2.20
C ALA A 129 6.58 22.77 -1.43
#